data_AF-A0A1Y3R2P9-F1
#
_entry.id   AF-A0A1Y3R2P9-F1
#
_cell.length_a   1.000
_cell.length_b   1.000
_cell.length_c   1.000
_cell.angle_alpha   90.00
_cell.angle_beta   90.00
_cell.angle_gamma   90.00
#
_symmetry.space_group_name_H-M   'P 1'
#
loop_
_entity.id
_entity.type
_entity.pdbx_description
1 polymer ?
#
loop_
_entity_poly.entity_id
_entity_poly.type
_entity_poly.pdbx_seq_one_letter_code
_entity_poly.pdbx_strand_id
1 'polypeptide(L)'
;MSQYNKYAQRLDTAFKTAREEYMEAWNQLQAAQKANTDAQAWRAETYRGENDLRRQRAKAELLEAEHTFKATESRVWAEFDRQKEAIRRDLESDVRASSTVDPDAIDANALELLKSGILTVDGVFSLVSKYDDNITMLRLISKTAKELADDKKRTDAKTRGLLYTLCDQIGNGKNSTMRNFDDLVEISNYCSGRGGGGLHRTTPAHTTAMSQKWEQLSGDMVSNF
;
A
#
# COMPACT_ATOMS: atom_id res chain seq x y z
N MET A 1 -0.15 -13.78 -17.44
CA MET A 1 0.48 -12.80 -16.54
C MET A 1 0.83 -11.57 -17.35
N SER A 2 0.49 -10.39 -16.84
CA SER A 2 0.80 -9.13 -17.50
C SER A 2 2.31 -8.89 -17.55
N GLN A 3 2.78 -8.10 -18.52
CA GLN A 3 4.16 -7.58 -18.50
C GLN A 3 4.47 -6.77 -17.23
N TYR A 4 3.42 -6.29 -16.54
CA TYR A 4 3.52 -5.52 -15.31
C TYR A 4 3.59 -6.38 -14.04
N ASN A 5 3.43 -7.72 -14.13
CA ASN A 5 3.48 -8.64 -12.98
C ASN A 5 4.77 -8.48 -12.15
N LYS A 6 5.89 -8.18 -12.82
CA LYS A 6 7.18 -7.86 -12.19
C LYS A 6 7.07 -6.80 -11.07
N TYR A 7 6.15 -5.85 -11.18
CA TYR A 7 5.95 -4.80 -10.18
C TYR A 7 5.26 -5.31 -8.92
N ALA A 8 4.23 -6.15 -9.07
CA ALA A 8 3.58 -6.81 -7.95
C ALA A 8 4.53 -7.76 -7.22
N GLN A 9 5.35 -8.54 -7.96
CA GLN A 9 6.38 -9.41 -7.38
C GLN A 9 7.46 -8.63 -6.62
N ARG A 10 7.90 -7.48 -7.15
CA ARG A 10 8.83 -6.58 -6.46
C ARG A 10 8.25 -6.06 -5.14
N LEU A 11 6.97 -5.68 -5.14
CA LEU A 11 6.30 -5.20 -3.92
C LEU A 11 6.11 -6.33 -2.90
N ASP A 12 5.74 -7.54 -3.34
CA ASP A 12 5.65 -8.74 -2.52
C ASP A 12 6.98 -9.08 -1.85
N THR A 13 8.06 -9.06 -2.62
CA THR A 13 9.43 -9.29 -2.11
C THR A 13 9.80 -8.22 -1.09
N ALA A 14 9.61 -6.93 -1.41
CA ALA A 14 9.90 -5.82 -0.51
C ALA A 14 9.14 -5.93 0.82
N PHE A 15 7.86 -6.30 0.77
CA PHE A 15 7.05 -6.47 1.98
C PHE A 15 7.54 -7.65 2.82
N LYS A 16 7.82 -8.80 2.20
CA LYS A 16 8.30 -9.99 2.90
C LYS A 16 9.65 -9.76 3.56
N THR A 17 10.59 -9.11 2.88
CA THR A 17 11.88 -8.72 3.45
C THR A 17 11.70 -7.78 4.65
N ALA A 18 10.85 -6.76 4.52
CA ALA A 18 10.58 -5.85 5.62
C ALA A 18 9.94 -6.58 6.82
N ARG A 19 8.99 -7.47 6.57
CA ARG A 19 8.36 -8.29 7.61
C ARG A 19 9.37 -9.20 8.31
N GLU A 20 10.24 -9.87 7.57
CA GLU A 20 11.26 -10.77 8.12
C GLU A 20 12.22 -10.03 9.05
N GLU A 21 12.80 -8.91 8.60
CA GLU A 21 13.69 -8.08 9.42
C GLU A 21 12.98 -7.56 10.69
N TYR A 22 11.72 -7.13 10.54
CA TYR A 22 10.91 -6.66 11.67
C TYR A 22 10.64 -7.80 12.68
N MET A 23 10.26 -8.99 12.20
CA MET A 23 9.99 -10.15 13.05
C MET A 23 11.23 -10.63 13.80
N GLU A 24 12.39 -10.61 13.15
CA GLU A 24 13.66 -10.95 13.79
C GLU A 24 13.96 -10.01 14.96
N ALA A 25 13.88 -8.70 14.74
CA ALA A 25 14.10 -7.70 15.79
C ALA A 25 13.07 -7.81 16.93
N TRP A 26 11.80 -8.09 16.59
CA TRP A 26 10.75 -8.30 17.59
C TRP A 26 11.02 -9.54 18.45
N ASN A 27 11.47 -10.64 17.85
CA ASN A 27 11.82 -11.87 18.56
C ASN A 27 13.00 -11.66 19.52
N GLN A 28 14.01 -10.88 19.12
CA GLN A 28 15.14 -10.50 19.98
C GLN A 28 14.67 -9.69 21.20
N LEU A 29 13.78 -8.71 20.99
CA LEU A 29 13.19 -7.94 22.09
C LEU A 29 12.36 -8.83 23.03
N GLN A 30 11.55 -9.74 22.50
CA GLN A 30 10.80 -10.72 23.31
C GLN A 30 11.72 -11.60 24.15
N ALA A 31 12.84 -12.07 23.58
CA ALA A 31 13.83 -12.87 24.30
C ALA A 31 14.47 -12.07 25.45
N ALA A 32 14.84 -10.80 25.22
CA ALA A 32 15.39 -9.93 26.25
C ALA A 32 14.37 -9.62 27.37
N GLN A 33 13.10 -9.41 27.02
CA GLN A 33 12.01 -9.23 28.00
C GLN A 33 11.86 -10.45 28.89
N LYS A 34 11.90 -11.65 28.30
CA LYS A 34 11.85 -12.91 29.04
C LYS A 34 13.07 -13.08 29.95
N ALA A 35 14.27 -12.86 29.42
CA ALA A 35 15.52 -12.95 30.19
C ALA A 35 15.54 -12.00 31.39
N ASN A 36 15.07 -10.76 31.22
CA ASN A 36 14.91 -9.83 32.32
C ASN A 36 13.89 -10.33 33.35
N THR A 37 12.72 -10.82 32.92
CA THR A 37 11.71 -11.39 33.82
C THR A 37 12.28 -12.55 34.66
N ASP A 38 12.99 -13.46 34.01
CA ASP A 38 13.63 -14.61 34.67
C ASP A 38 14.72 -14.17 35.65
N ALA A 39 15.52 -13.15 35.30
CA ALA A 39 16.52 -12.57 36.19
C ALA A 39 15.92 -11.88 37.42
N GLN A 40 14.74 -11.23 37.29
CA GLN A 40 14.04 -10.64 38.43
C GLN A 40 13.46 -11.72 39.36
N ALA A 41 12.90 -12.78 38.79
CA ALA A 41 12.30 -13.89 39.53
C ALA A 41 13.34 -14.76 40.26
N TRP A 42 14.59 -14.78 39.80
CA TRP A 42 15.65 -15.60 40.39
C TRP A 42 16.01 -15.17 41.81
N ARG A 43 16.14 -16.15 42.71
CA ARG A 43 16.58 -15.99 44.09
C ARG A 43 17.58 -17.08 44.45
N ALA A 44 18.88 -16.80 44.33
CA ALA A 44 19.86 -17.59 45.06
C ALA A 44 19.94 -17.13 46.52
N GLU A 45 19.89 -18.10 47.43
CA GLU A 45 19.87 -17.92 48.88
C GLU A 45 21.25 -17.48 49.42
N THR A 46 22.33 -17.73 48.66
CA THR A 46 23.70 -17.66 49.16
C THR A 46 24.42 -16.34 48.89
N TYR A 47 24.05 -15.55 47.86
CA TYR A 47 24.79 -14.31 47.51
C TYR A 47 23.89 -13.20 46.93
N ARG A 48 23.56 -12.18 47.74
CA ARG A 48 22.76 -11.02 47.31
C ARG A 48 23.42 -10.21 46.17
N GLY A 49 24.74 -10.03 46.21
CA GLY A 49 25.46 -9.23 45.20
C GLY A 49 25.44 -9.84 43.79
N GLU A 50 25.42 -11.16 43.67
CA GLU A 50 25.34 -11.85 42.38
C GLU A 50 23.93 -11.76 41.78
N ASN A 51 22.89 -11.87 42.61
CA ASN A 51 21.50 -11.62 42.22
C ASN A 51 21.33 -10.20 41.63
N ASP A 52 21.89 -9.19 42.31
CA ASP A 52 21.77 -7.80 41.88
C ASP A 52 22.53 -7.52 40.59
N LEU A 53 23.74 -8.07 40.44
CA LEU A 53 24.51 -7.95 39.20
C LEU A 53 23.80 -8.61 38.01
N ARG A 54 23.20 -9.79 38.21
CA ARG A 54 22.41 -10.49 37.18
C ARG A 54 21.21 -9.65 36.72
N ARG A 55 20.48 -9.05 37.66
CA ARG A 55 19.34 -8.16 37.37
C ARG A 55 19.76 -6.91 36.62
N GLN A 56 20.88 -6.30 37.01
CA GLN A 56 21.41 -5.12 36.31
C GLN A 56 21.81 -5.43 34.87
N ARG A 57 22.49 -6.56 34.64
CA ARG A 57 22.86 -7.02 33.29
C ARG A 57 21.63 -7.26 32.42
N ALA A 58 20.67 -8.04 32.90
CA ALA A 58 19.46 -8.33 32.13
C ALA A 58 18.62 -7.08 31.83
N LYS A 59 18.61 -6.08 32.74
CA LYS A 59 17.98 -4.78 32.49
C LYS A 59 18.72 -3.96 31.43
N ALA A 60 20.05 -3.98 31.43
CA ALA A 60 20.85 -3.30 30.42
C ALA A 60 20.63 -3.93 29.03
N GLU A 61 20.65 -5.27 28.94
CA GLU A 61 20.36 -6.03 27.72
C GLU A 61 18.94 -5.74 27.19
N LEU A 62 17.94 -5.65 28.07
CA LEU A 62 16.58 -5.27 27.67
C LEU A 62 16.54 -3.86 27.08
N LEU A 63 17.20 -2.88 27.71
CA LEU A 63 17.24 -1.50 27.19
C LEU A 63 17.93 -1.45 25.81
N GLU A 64 19.04 -2.16 25.64
CA GLU A 64 19.73 -2.26 24.36
C GLU A 64 18.84 -2.89 23.27
N ALA A 65 18.13 -3.97 23.61
CA ALA A 65 17.16 -4.60 22.70
C ALA A 65 16.00 -3.66 22.35
N GLU A 66 15.48 -2.89 23.29
CA GLU A 66 14.44 -1.89 23.04
C GLU A 66 14.90 -0.78 22.09
N HIS A 67 16.12 -0.28 22.27
CA HIS A 67 16.72 0.73 21.39
C HIS A 67 16.95 0.17 19.98
N THR A 68 17.51 -1.04 19.90
CA THR A 68 17.78 -1.74 18.64
C THR A 68 16.49 -2.01 17.88
N PHE A 69 15.46 -2.52 18.57
CA PHE A 69 14.15 -2.75 17.99
C PHE A 69 13.53 -1.48 17.41
N LYS A 70 13.51 -0.37 18.17
CA LYS A 70 12.95 0.91 17.70
C LYS A 70 13.69 1.46 16.47
N ALA A 71 15.02 1.33 16.45
CA ALA A 71 15.83 1.73 15.32
C ALA A 71 15.52 0.88 14.08
N THR A 72 15.44 -0.44 14.25
CA THR A 72 15.09 -1.37 13.16
C THR A 72 13.67 -1.16 12.66
N GLU A 73 12.68 -1.04 13.55
CA GLU A 73 11.28 -0.76 13.19
C GLU A 73 11.18 0.49 12.31
N SER A 74 11.80 1.59 12.73
CA SER A 74 11.79 2.85 11.98
C SER A 74 12.47 2.71 10.62
N ARG A 75 13.63 2.04 10.58
CA ARG A 75 14.43 1.85 9.36
C ARG A 75 13.71 0.98 8.34
N VAL A 76 13.26 -0.21 8.76
CA VAL A 76 12.62 -1.22 7.91
C VAL A 76 11.41 -0.64 7.20
N TRP A 77 10.54 0.02 7.97
CA TRP A 77 9.32 0.57 7.43
C TRP A 77 9.54 1.79 6.54
N ALA A 78 10.50 2.66 6.88
CA ALA A 78 10.91 3.76 6.01
C ALA A 78 11.51 3.26 4.69
N GLU A 79 12.32 2.20 4.73
CA GLU A 79 12.88 1.58 3.52
C GLU A 79 11.80 0.94 2.66
N PHE A 80 10.87 0.20 3.27
CA PHE A 80 9.72 -0.36 2.55
C PHE A 80 8.90 0.73 1.85
N ASP A 81 8.61 1.85 2.53
CA ASP A 81 7.88 2.96 1.92
C ASP A 81 8.67 3.60 0.76
N ARG A 82 9.99 3.73 0.87
CA ARG A 82 10.84 4.18 -0.24
C ARG A 82 10.76 3.24 -1.44
N GLN A 83 10.84 1.93 -1.20
CA GLN A 83 10.77 0.92 -2.26
C GLN A 83 9.40 0.91 -2.92
N LYS A 84 8.33 0.98 -2.14
CA LYS A 84 6.95 1.09 -2.61
C LYS A 84 6.75 2.28 -3.56
N GLU A 85 7.23 3.46 -3.18
CA GLU A 85 7.16 4.67 -4.04
C GLU A 85 8.05 4.56 -5.29
N ALA A 86 9.20 3.90 -5.19
CA ALA A 86 10.05 3.64 -6.36
C ALA A 86 9.37 2.68 -7.35
N ILE A 87 8.81 1.56 -6.86
CA ILE A 87 8.08 0.59 -7.68
C ILE A 87 6.88 1.24 -8.35
N ARG A 88 6.11 2.06 -7.61
CA ARG A 88 4.98 2.82 -8.17
C ARG A 88 5.44 3.71 -9.33
N ARG A 89 6.50 4.50 -9.13
CA ARG A 89 7.03 5.39 -10.17
C ARG A 89 7.52 4.65 -11.40
N ASP A 90 8.21 3.52 -11.21
CA ASP A 90 8.66 2.68 -12.32
C ASP A 90 7.47 2.13 -13.12
N LEU A 91 6.44 1.61 -12.42
CA LEU A 91 5.20 1.14 -13.05
C LEU A 91 4.50 2.27 -13.81
N GLU A 92 4.35 3.44 -13.18
CA GLU A 92 3.76 4.62 -13.85
C GLU A 92 4.56 5.02 -15.09
N SER A 93 5.88 4.94 -15.05
CA SER A 93 6.74 5.23 -16.20
C SER A 93 6.53 4.22 -17.32
N ASP A 94 6.54 2.92 -17.03
CA ASP A 94 6.32 1.86 -18.02
C ASP A 94 4.92 1.94 -18.63
N VAL A 95 3.89 2.13 -17.80
CA VAL A 95 2.52 2.35 -18.27
C VAL A 95 2.48 3.60 -19.13
N ARG A 96 3.07 4.73 -18.73
CA ARG A 96 3.09 5.94 -19.58
C ARG A 96 3.82 5.73 -20.90
N ALA A 97 4.96 5.04 -20.89
CA ALA A 97 5.74 4.76 -22.09
C ALA A 97 4.97 3.89 -23.09
N SER A 98 4.17 2.93 -22.61
CA SER A 98 3.26 2.15 -23.46
C SER A 98 1.99 2.91 -23.86
N SER A 99 1.79 4.14 -23.37
CA SER A 99 0.52 4.87 -23.41
C SER A 99 0.63 6.28 -24.00
N THR A 100 1.53 6.40 -24.97
CA THR A 100 1.46 7.49 -25.95
C THR A 100 0.05 7.47 -26.55
N VAL A 101 -0.57 8.65 -26.72
CA VAL A 101 -1.91 8.73 -27.33
C VAL A 101 -1.83 8.06 -28.69
N ASP A 102 -2.58 6.97 -28.83
CA ASP A 102 -2.70 6.22 -30.07
C ASP A 102 -4.03 6.60 -30.72
N PRO A 103 -4.02 7.34 -31.85
CA PRO A 103 -5.24 7.66 -32.59
C PRO A 103 -5.98 6.43 -33.10
N ASP A 104 -5.27 5.33 -33.39
CA ASP A 104 -5.86 4.10 -33.91
C ASP A 104 -6.62 3.33 -32.83
N ALA A 105 -6.32 3.60 -31.55
CA ALA A 105 -7.07 3.10 -30.42
C ALA A 105 -8.41 3.83 -30.19
N ILE A 106 -8.73 4.87 -30.98
CA ILE A 106 -10.01 5.59 -30.82
C ILE A 106 -11.16 4.75 -31.39
N ASP A 107 -12.12 4.41 -30.53
CA ASP A 107 -13.41 3.92 -30.98
C ASP A 107 -14.25 5.11 -31.48
N ALA A 108 -14.44 5.17 -32.80
CA ALA A 108 -15.16 6.26 -33.45
C ALA A 108 -16.61 6.39 -32.95
N ASN A 109 -17.30 5.28 -32.68
CA ASN A 109 -18.69 5.32 -32.21
C ASN A 109 -18.77 5.86 -30.79
N ALA A 110 -17.85 5.44 -29.92
CA ALA A 110 -17.77 5.99 -28.58
C ALA A 110 -17.37 7.46 -28.58
N LEU A 111 -16.44 7.88 -29.44
CA LEU A 111 -16.08 9.29 -29.58
C LEU A 111 -17.28 10.16 -30.01
N GLU A 112 -18.09 9.70 -30.98
CA GLU A 112 -19.31 10.41 -31.37
C GLU A 112 -20.34 10.46 -30.23
N LEU A 113 -20.48 9.38 -29.47
CA LEU A 113 -21.33 9.37 -28.27
C LEU A 113 -20.85 10.40 -27.23
N LEU A 114 -19.53 10.48 -26.96
CA LEU A 114 -18.95 11.47 -26.04
C LEU A 114 -19.25 12.91 -26.51
N LYS A 115 -19.13 13.18 -27.83
CA LYS A 115 -19.41 14.51 -28.42
C LYS A 115 -20.89 14.89 -28.42
N SER A 116 -21.80 13.91 -28.43
CA SER A 116 -23.24 14.16 -28.59
C SER A 116 -23.90 14.94 -27.43
N GLY A 117 -23.25 14.99 -26.26
CA GLY A 117 -23.77 15.67 -25.07
C GLY A 117 -24.95 14.97 -24.39
N ILE A 118 -25.31 13.76 -24.82
CA ILE A 118 -26.39 12.94 -24.22
C ILE A 118 -25.88 12.02 -23.11
N LEU A 119 -24.56 11.93 -22.93
CA LEU A 119 -23.94 11.02 -21.98
C LEU A 119 -24.38 11.38 -20.54
N THR A 120 -24.90 10.38 -19.83
CA THR A 120 -25.24 10.50 -18.41
C THR A 120 -24.02 10.14 -17.54
N VAL A 121 -24.11 10.43 -16.24
CA VAL A 121 -23.09 10.03 -15.26
C VAL A 121 -22.87 8.51 -15.29
N ASP A 122 -23.93 7.72 -15.27
CA ASP A 122 -23.83 6.25 -15.34
C ASP A 122 -23.22 5.78 -16.67
N GLY A 123 -23.49 6.49 -17.76
CA GLY A 123 -22.86 6.26 -19.06
C GLY A 123 -21.34 6.49 -19.02
N VAL A 124 -20.87 7.54 -18.33
CA VAL A 124 -19.43 7.80 -18.12
C VAL A 124 -18.79 6.60 -17.42
N PHE A 125 -19.31 6.17 -16.26
CA PHE A 125 -18.76 5.04 -15.52
C PHE A 125 -18.77 3.74 -16.35
N SER A 126 -19.84 3.50 -17.11
CA SER A 126 -19.91 2.34 -18.01
C SER A 126 -18.83 2.36 -19.09
N LEU A 127 -18.53 3.53 -19.66
CA LEU A 127 -17.46 3.66 -20.66
C LEU A 127 -16.08 3.48 -20.05
N VAL A 128 -15.85 3.94 -18.81
CA VAL A 128 -14.58 3.69 -18.10
C VAL A 128 -14.32 2.20 -17.94
N SER A 129 -15.35 1.43 -17.56
CA SER A 129 -15.25 -0.03 -17.45
C SER A 129 -15.04 -0.71 -18.81
N LYS A 130 -15.67 -0.20 -19.88
CA LYS A 130 -15.55 -0.77 -21.22
C LYS A 130 -14.15 -0.58 -21.83
N TYR A 131 -13.52 0.56 -21.55
CA TYR A 131 -12.24 0.96 -22.14
C TYR A 131 -11.12 0.97 -21.10
N ASP A 132 -11.16 0.09 -20.10
CA ASP A 132 -10.27 0.12 -18.95
C ASP A 132 -8.79 -0.10 -19.31
N ASP A 133 -8.53 -0.79 -20.42
CA ASP A 133 -7.24 -1.07 -21.03
C ASP A 133 -6.82 -0.04 -22.10
N ASN A 134 -7.75 0.82 -22.55
CA ASN A 134 -7.55 1.78 -23.63
C ASN A 134 -7.33 3.19 -23.08
N ILE A 135 -6.07 3.56 -22.91
CA ILE A 135 -5.70 4.82 -22.26
C ILE A 135 -6.06 6.05 -23.10
N THR A 136 -6.06 5.95 -24.43
CA THR A 136 -6.55 7.02 -25.30
C THR A 136 -8.02 7.30 -25.01
N MET A 137 -8.86 6.26 -24.97
CA MET A 137 -10.28 6.40 -24.66
C MET A 137 -10.50 6.87 -23.23
N LEU A 138 -9.77 6.36 -22.23
CA LEU A 138 -9.89 6.84 -20.84
C LEU A 138 -9.58 8.33 -20.70
N ARG A 139 -8.60 8.87 -21.44
CA ARG A 139 -8.33 10.32 -21.44
C ARG A 139 -9.50 11.12 -22.03
N LEU A 140 -10.11 10.64 -23.11
CA LEU A 140 -11.29 11.27 -23.72
C LEU A 140 -12.51 11.21 -22.79
N ILE A 141 -12.73 10.07 -22.14
CA ILE A 141 -13.81 9.87 -21.16
C ILE A 141 -13.57 10.76 -19.94
N SER A 142 -12.34 10.86 -19.44
CA SER A 142 -11.98 11.75 -18.32
C SER A 142 -12.29 13.21 -18.61
N LYS A 143 -11.97 13.69 -19.82
CA LYS A 143 -12.33 15.04 -20.26
C LYS A 143 -13.86 15.25 -20.21
N THR A 144 -14.61 14.31 -20.75
CA THR A 144 -16.08 14.37 -20.78
C THR A 144 -16.67 14.32 -19.36
N ALA A 145 -16.12 13.48 -18.48
CA ALA A 145 -16.49 13.39 -17.08
C ALA A 145 -16.30 14.72 -16.35
N LYS A 146 -15.18 15.41 -16.62
CA LYS A 146 -14.90 16.74 -16.06
C LYS A 146 -15.90 17.79 -16.56
N GLU A 147 -16.20 17.79 -17.85
CA GLU A 147 -17.21 18.69 -18.42
C GLU A 147 -18.60 18.48 -17.80
N LEU A 148 -19.01 17.22 -17.58
CA LEU A 148 -20.23 16.90 -16.84
C LEU A 148 -20.19 17.38 -15.38
N ALA A 149 -19.05 17.22 -14.71
CA ALA A 149 -18.87 17.65 -13.33
C ALA A 149 -18.98 19.17 -13.20
N ASP A 150 -18.42 19.91 -14.17
CA ASP A 150 -18.44 21.37 -14.22
C ASP A 150 -19.84 21.93 -14.57
N ASP A 151 -20.72 21.14 -15.20
CA ASP A 151 -22.12 21.50 -15.46
C ASP A 151 -23.00 21.36 -14.20
N LYS A 152 -23.02 22.45 -13.42
CA LYS A 152 -23.81 22.58 -12.19
C LYS A 152 -25.33 22.50 -12.39
N LYS A 153 -25.84 22.56 -13.63
CA LYS A 153 -27.28 22.39 -13.90
C LYS A 153 -27.67 20.93 -14.01
N ARG A 154 -26.73 20.05 -14.38
CA ARG A 154 -26.94 18.62 -14.58
C ARG A 154 -26.45 17.75 -13.42
N THR A 155 -25.59 18.29 -12.56
CA THR A 155 -25.01 17.53 -11.45
C THR A 155 -25.16 18.22 -10.09
N ASP A 156 -25.63 17.47 -9.10
CA ASP A 156 -25.60 17.90 -7.71
C ASP A 156 -24.16 17.84 -7.14
N ALA A 157 -23.98 18.38 -5.93
CA ALA A 157 -22.65 18.45 -5.29
C ALA A 157 -22.00 17.07 -5.05
N LYS A 158 -22.79 16.05 -4.69
CA LYS A 158 -22.29 14.70 -4.44
C LYS A 158 -21.83 14.06 -5.75
N THR A 159 -22.66 14.14 -6.78
CA THR A 159 -22.37 13.59 -8.11
C THR A 159 -21.13 14.22 -8.74
N ARG A 160 -20.98 15.55 -8.61
CA ARG A 160 -19.77 16.26 -9.05
C ARG A 160 -18.52 15.80 -8.32
N GLY A 161 -18.60 15.56 -7.00
CA GLY A 161 -17.50 14.98 -6.23
C GLY A 161 -17.05 13.63 -6.78
N LEU A 162 -18.00 12.73 -7.08
CA LEU A 162 -17.70 11.42 -7.67
C LEU A 162 -17.01 11.54 -9.04
N LEU A 163 -17.48 12.44 -9.90
CA LEU A 163 -16.88 12.66 -11.22
C LEU A 163 -15.46 13.23 -11.14
N TYR A 164 -15.17 14.15 -10.21
CA TYR A 164 -13.80 14.64 -10.03
C TYR A 164 -12.87 13.54 -9.51
N THR A 165 -13.32 12.71 -8.57
CA THR A 165 -12.54 11.54 -8.12
C THR A 165 -12.26 10.60 -9.30
N LEU A 166 -13.26 10.33 -10.13
CA LEU A 166 -13.09 9.54 -11.34
C LEU A 166 -12.05 10.19 -12.27
N CYS A 167 -12.14 11.49 -12.50
CA CYS A 167 -11.18 12.22 -13.34
C CYS A 167 -9.74 12.10 -12.82
N ASP A 168 -9.53 12.16 -11.51
CA ASP A 168 -8.20 11.96 -10.91
C ASP A 168 -7.71 10.51 -11.13
N GLN A 169 -8.63 9.55 -11.01
CA GLN A 169 -8.37 8.12 -11.20
C GLN A 169 -8.05 7.72 -12.64
N ILE A 170 -8.55 8.41 -13.67
CA ILE A 170 -8.34 8.01 -15.08
C ILE A 170 -7.69 9.08 -15.97
N GLY A 171 -7.70 10.35 -15.56
CA GLY A 171 -7.30 11.49 -16.39
C GLY A 171 -5.81 11.53 -16.73
N ASN A 172 -4.98 10.90 -15.89
CA ASN A 172 -3.56 10.69 -16.18
C ASN A 172 -3.30 9.46 -17.07
N GLY A 173 -4.35 8.77 -17.54
CA GLY A 173 -4.22 7.49 -18.26
C GLY A 173 -3.93 6.30 -17.35
N LYS A 174 -4.32 6.38 -16.08
CA LYS A 174 -4.24 5.26 -15.14
C LYS A 174 -5.29 4.21 -15.54
N ASN A 175 -4.82 3.17 -16.22
CA ASN A 175 -5.61 1.99 -16.59
C ASN A 175 -5.87 1.10 -15.36
N SER A 176 -6.54 -0.03 -15.59
CA SER A 176 -6.78 -1.05 -14.54
C SER A 176 -5.49 -1.53 -13.87
N THR A 177 -4.35 -1.59 -14.57
CA THR A 177 -3.05 -1.95 -13.96
C THR A 177 -2.67 -1.01 -12.82
N MET A 178 -2.78 0.30 -13.03
CA MET A 178 -2.44 1.29 -11.99
C MET A 178 -3.38 1.19 -10.78
N ARG A 179 -4.67 0.97 -11.01
CA ARG A 179 -5.66 0.80 -9.93
C ARG A 179 -5.41 -0.48 -9.14
N ASN A 180 -5.18 -1.59 -9.83
CA ASN A 180 -4.83 -2.86 -9.20
C ASN A 180 -3.55 -2.73 -8.36
N PHE A 181 -2.55 -1.98 -8.83
CA PHE A 181 -1.35 -1.74 -8.03
C PHE A 181 -1.64 -0.92 -6.77
N ASP A 182 -2.53 0.08 -6.87
CA ASP A 182 -2.96 0.91 -5.75
C ASP A 182 -3.65 0.08 -4.67
N ASP A 183 -4.53 -0.84 -5.08
CA ASP A 183 -5.20 -1.79 -4.17
C ASP A 183 -4.16 -2.70 -3.46
N LEU A 184 -3.14 -3.18 -4.19
CA LEU A 184 -2.05 -3.97 -3.61
C LEU A 184 -1.24 -3.16 -2.59
N VAL A 185 -1.00 -1.87 -2.88
CA VAL A 185 -0.37 -0.92 -1.96
C VAL A 185 -1.22 -0.74 -0.71
N GLU A 186 -2.55 -0.61 -0.83
CA GLU A 186 -3.45 -0.51 0.32
C GLU A 186 -3.39 -1.77 1.20
N ILE A 187 -3.39 -2.97 0.59
CA ILE A 187 -3.20 -4.23 1.30
C ILE A 187 -1.86 -4.21 2.07
N SER A 188 -0.79 -3.71 1.46
CA SER A 188 0.52 -3.63 2.12
C SER A 188 0.51 -2.68 3.32
N ASN A 189 -0.18 -1.54 3.21
CA ASN A 189 -0.33 -0.58 4.31
C ASN A 189 -1.13 -1.19 5.47
N TYR A 190 -2.21 -1.91 5.16
CA TYR A 190 -3.00 -2.65 6.15
C TYR A 190 -2.17 -3.73 6.85
N CYS A 191 -1.49 -4.58 6.08
CA CYS A 191 -0.66 -5.67 6.61
C CYS A 191 0.57 -5.16 7.38
N SER A 192 1.07 -3.95 7.10
CA SER A 192 2.10 -3.32 7.93
C SER A 192 1.60 -2.90 9.31
N GLY A 193 0.29 -2.96 9.57
CA GLY A 193 -0.32 -2.53 10.83
C GLY A 193 -0.35 -1.00 11.01
N ARG A 194 0.18 -0.22 10.05
CA ARG A 194 0.31 1.24 10.08
C ARG A 194 -0.85 1.98 9.38
N GLY A 195 -1.77 1.26 8.73
CA GLY A 195 -2.82 1.80 7.86
C GLY A 195 -4.06 2.41 8.54
N GLY A 196 -3.96 2.93 9.77
CA GLY A 196 -5.09 3.53 10.49
C GLY A 196 -4.83 4.97 10.90
N GLY A 197 -5.54 5.93 10.30
CA GLY A 197 -5.55 7.31 10.80
C GLY A 197 -6.18 7.37 12.19
N GLY A 198 -5.37 7.55 13.23
CA GLY A 198 -5.84 7.70 14.60
C GLY A 198 -4.72 7.67 15.65
N LEU A 199 -5.01 8.14 16.86
CA LEU A 199 -4.12 8.18 18.04
C LEU A 199 -3.74 6.80 18.60
N HIS A 200 -4.13 5.70 17.93
CA HIS A 200 -3.79 4.36 18.37
C HIS A 200 -2.31 4.08 18.08
N ARG A 201 -1.50 4.04 19.14
CA ARG A 201 -0.14 3.50 19.07
C ARG A 201 -0.24 2.05 18.58
N THR A 202 0.19 1.81 17.36
CA THR A 202 0.38 0.46 16.82
C THR A 202 1.38 -0.27 17.70
N THR A 203 0.95 -1.34 18.37
CA THR A 203 1.85 -2.13 19.20
C THR A 203 2.65 -3.09 18.33
N PRO A 204 3.87 -3.48 18.74
CA PRO A 204 4.64 -4.41 17.95
C PRO A 204 3.95 -5.75 17.67
N ALA A 205 3.18 -6.25 18.65
CA ALA A 205 2.35 -7.44 18.52
C ALA A 205 1.24 -7.29 17.47
N HIS A 206 0.60 -6.11 17.40
CA HIS A 206 -0.41 -5.83 16.38
C HIS A 206 0.20 -5.83 14.97
N THR A 207 1.35 -5.17 14.80
CA THR A 207 2.09 -5.16 13.53
C THR A 207 2.44 -6.59 13.08
N THR A 208 2.95 -7.42 13.98
CA THR A 208 3.23 -8.83 13.69
C THR A 208 1.98 -9.58 13.24
N ALA A 209 0.86 -9.44 13.96
CA ALA A 209 -0.39 -10.10 13.62
C ALA A 209 -0.97 -9.65 12.25
N MET A 210 -0.85 -8.36 11.92
CA MET A 210 -1.29 -7.87 10.61
C MET A 210 -0.38 -8.37 9.48
N SER A 211 0.94 -8.42 9.71
CA SER A 211 1.91 -8.81 8.68
C SER A 211 1.77 -10.26 8.20
N GLN A 212 1.20 -11.13 9.04
CA GLN A 212 0.92 -12.53 8.72
C GLN A 212 -0.27 -12.69 7.75
N LYS A 213 -1.10 -11.67 7.57
CA LYS A 213 -2.23 -11.70 6.65
C LYS A 213 -1.83 -11.41 5.20
N TRP A 214 -0.57 -11.03 4.96
CA TRP A 214 -0.11 -10.60 3.65
C TRP A 214 -0.40 -11.61 2.56
N GLU A 215 0.09 -12.85 2.68
CA GLU A 215 -0.09 -13.89 1.67
C GLU A 215 -1.56 -14.18 1.38
N GLN A 216 -2.40 -14.18 2.42
CA GLN A 216 -3.84 -14.42 2.29
C GLN A 216 -4.52 -13.30 1.50
N LEU A 217 -4.11 -12.05 1.70
CA LEU A 217 -4.78 -10.88 1.13
C LEU A 217 -4.19 -10.48 -0.23
N SER A 218 -2.90 -10.72 -0.47
CA SER A 218 -2.19 -10.30 -1.68
C SER A 218 -1.94 -11.43 -2.67
N GLY A 219 -1.96 -12.70 -2.25
CA GLY A 219 -1.45 -13.83 -3.05
C GLY A 219 -2.09 -13.96 -4.43
N ASP A 220 -3.42 -13.88 -4.50
CA ASP A 220 -4.16 -13.92 -5.77
C ASP A 220 -3.85 -12.71 -6.65
N MET A 221 -3.74 -11.53 -6.04
CA MET A 221 -3.46 -10.29 -6.74
C MET A 221 -2.03 -10.28 -7.31
N VAL A 222 -1.04 -10.73 -6.55
CA VAL A 222 0.36 -10.83 -7.00
C VAL A 222 0.48 -11.87 -8.11
N SER A 223 -0.19 -13.02 -7.98
CA SER A 223 -0.10 -14.12 -8.96
C SER A 223 -0.76 -13.75 -10.30
N ASN A 224 -1.88 -13.02 -10.25
CA ASN A 224 -2.68 -12.70 -11.44
C ASN A 224 -2.46 -11.29 -11.98
N PHE A 225 -1.54 -10.51 -11.41
CA PHE A 225 -1.21 -9.16 -11.86
C PHE A 225 -0.78 -9.11 -13.34
#